data_AF-A0A966WVE8-F1
#
_entry.id   AF-A0A966WVE8-F1
#
_cell.length_a   1.000
_cell.length_b   1.000
_cell.length_c   1.000
_cell.angle_alpha   90.00
_cell.angle_beta   90.00
_cell.angle_gamma   90.00
#
_symmetry.space_group_name_H-M   'P 1'
#
loop_
_entity.id
_entity.type
_entity.pdbx_description
1 polymer ?
#
loop_
_entity_poly.entity_id
_entity_poly.type
_entity_poly.pdbx_seq_one_letter_code
_entity_poly.pdbx_strand_id
1 'polypeptide(L)' 'MGNTLHLDTLHLVGLTGNGCRIARDGGGGYVVNPSADQDNWQRVANLPAAYAVCERFDSRASLALPRWREQA' A
#
# COMPACT_ATOMS: atom_id res chain seq x y z
N MET A 1 29.11 6.78 10.40
CA MET A 1 27.87 7.57 10.42
C MET A 1 26.81 6.75 9.70
N GLY A 2 26.15 5.84 10.42
CA GLY A 2 25.14 4.94 9.83
C GLY A 2 23.79 5.63 9.81
N ASN A 3 23.34 6.05 8.63
CA ASN A 3 21.99 6.57 8.45
C ASN A 3 21.03 5.38 8.32
N THR A 4 20.77 4.70 9.42
CA THR A 4 19.73 3.67 9.51
C THR A 4 18.40 4.39 9.35
N LEU A 5 17.82 4.36 8.16
CA LEU A 5 16.44 4.77 7.93
C LEU A 5 15.57 3.97 8.91
N HIS A 6 15.09 4.66 9.93
CA HIS A 6 14.34 4.10 11.04
C HIS A 6 12.93 3.76 10.54
N LEU A 7 12.80 2.61 9.88
CA LEU A 7 11.53 2.04 9.42
C LEU A 7 10.69 1.49 10.60
N ASP A 8 10.96 1.93 11.84
CA ASP A 8 10.36 1.40 13.06
C ASP A 8 8.98 2.03 13.37
N THR A 9 8.64 3.13 12.69
CA THR A 9 7.39 3.87 12.95
C THR A 9 6.63 4.13 11.65
N LEU A 10 6.02 3.07 11.12
CA LEU A 10 4.99 3.17 10.10
C LEU A 10 3.66 3.50 10.79
N HIS A 11 3.21 4.73 10.67
CA HIS A 11 1.92 5.15 11.21
C HIS A 11 0.84 4.94 10.14
N LEU A 12 -0.06 3.98 10.34
CA LEU A 12 -1.18 3.78 9.40
C LEU A 12 -2.06 5.03 9.39
N VAL A 13 -2.28 5.59 8.20
CA VAL A 13 -3.09 6.80 8.00
C VAL A 13 -4.34 6.54 7.16
N GLY A 14 -4.40 5.43 6.43
CA GLY A 14 -5.56 5.08 5.62
C GLY A 14 -5.62 3.60 5.26
N LEU A 15 -6.84 3.10 5.14
CA LEU A 15 -7.15 1.77 4.62
C LEU A 15 -8.21 1.93 3.53
N THR A 16 -8.01 1.28 2.39
CA THR A 16 -9.00 1.23 1.30
C THR A 16 -9.77 -0.09 1.36
N GLY A 17 -11.01 -0.09 0.87
CA GLY A 17 -11.94 -1.23 1.00
C GLY A 17 -11.49 -2.53 0.31
N ASN A 18 -10.46 -2.45 -0.54
CA ASN A 18 -9.83 -3.57 -1.22
C ASN A 18 -8.61 -4.14 -0.48
N GLY A 19 -8.30 -3.63 0.72
CA GLY A 19 -7.18 -4.09 1.54
C GLY A 19 -5.86 -3.35 1.30
N CYS A 20 -5.83 -2.31 0.46
CA CYS A 20 -4.64 -1.47 0.30
C CYS A 20 -4.46 -0.54 1.51
N ARG A 21 -3.27 -0.57 2.11
CA ARG A 21 -2.87 0.14 3.33
C ARG A 21 -1.99 1.32 3.00
N ILE A 22 -2.26 2.48 3.60
CA ILE A 22 -1.45 3.69 3.45
C ILE A 22 -0.90 4.04 4.82
N ALA A 23 0.43 4.14 4.92
CA ALA A 23 1.12 4.54 6.14
C ALA A 23 2.02 5.74 5.88
N ARG A 24 2.26 6.52 6.93
CA ARG A 24 3.27 7.56 6.95
C ARG A 24 4.52 6.99 7.62
N ASP A 25 5.65 7.15 6.95
CA ASP A 25 6.98 6.84 7.47
C ASP A 25 7.42 7.92 8.47
N GLY A 26 8.18 7.53 9.50
CA GLY A 26 8.69 8.42 10.53
C GLY A 26 9.55 9.58 10.00
N GLY A 27 10.11 9.44 8.79
CA GLY A 27 10.81 10.50 8.05
C GLY A 27 9.91 11.48 7.31
N GLY A 28 8.58 11.43 7.51
CA GLY A 28 7.61 12.31 6.85
C GLY A 28 7.19 11.86 5.44
N GLY A 29 7.74 10.73 4.95
CA GLY A 29 7.34 10.13 3.69
C GLY A 29 6.00 9.39 3.79
N TYR A 30 5.39 9.09 2.64
CA TYR A 30 4.24 8.21 2.57
C TYR A 30 4.66 6.89 1.97
N VAL A 31 4.10 5.80 2.49
CA VAL A 31 4.25 4.48 1.92
C VAL A 31 2.88 3.85 1.74
N VAL A 32 2.77 2.99 0.75
CA VAL A 32 1.54 2.27 0.42
C VAL A 32 1.87 0.79 0.29
N ASN A 33 1.02 -0.05 0.87
CA ASN A 33 1.07 -1.48 0.69
C ASN A 33 -0.22 -1.92 -0.01
N PRO A 34 -0.14 -2.23 -1.32
CA PRO A 34 -1.29 -2.63 -2.12
C PRO A 34 -1.77 -4.07 -1.87
N SER A 35 -1.02 -4.88 -1.12
CA SER A 35 -1.40 -6.26 -0.82
C SER A 35 -1.22 -6.52 0.67
N ALA A 36 -2.33 -6.67 1.40
CA ALA A 36 -2.32 -6.91 2.84
C ALA A 36 -1.46 -8.13 3.25
N ASP A 37 -1.28 -9.11 2.36
CA ASP A 37 -0.52 -10.34 2.57
C ASP A 37 0.99 -10.22 2.26
N GLN A 38 1.44 -9.18 1.56
CA GLN A 38 2.86 -9.00 1.24
C GLN A 38 3.40 -7.79 1.96
N ASP A 39 4.56 -7.90 2.62
CA ASP A 39 5.26 -6.76 3.21
C ASP A 39 5.97 -5.90 2.14
N ASN A 40 5.22 -5.54 1.09
CA ASN A 40 5.72 -4.79 -0.05
C ASN A 40 5.28 -3.32 0.05
N TRP A 41 5.93 -2.59 0.96
CA TRP A 41 5.71 -1.16 1.15
C TRP A 41 6.40 -0.36 0.05
N GLN A 42 5.61 0.35 -0.75
CA GLN A 42 6.09 1.23 -1.80
C GLN A 42 6.08 2.68 -1.33
N ARG A 43 7.23 3.36 -1.41
CA ARG A 43 7.32 4.78 -1.07
C ARG A 43 6.70 5.64 -2.17
N VAL A 44 5.88 6.59 -1.78
CA VAL A 44 5.20 7.53 -2.67
C VAL A 44 5.48 8.97 -2.26
N ALA A 45 5.38 9.88 -3.23
CA ALA A 45 5.74 11.28 -3.04
C ALA A 45 4.79 12.02 -2.09
N ASN A 46 3.51 11.65 -2.06
CA ASN A 46 2.47 12.32 -1.27
C ASN A 46 1.25 11.40 -1.05
N LEU A 47 0.34 11.82 -0.18
CA LEU A 47 -0.87 11.07 0.14
C LEU A 47 -1.79 10.85 -1.09
N PRO A 48 -2.05 11.83 -1.97
CA PRO A 48 -2.80 11.59 -3.21
C PRO A 48 -2.18 10.51 -4.10
N ALA A 49 -0.86 10.47 -4.22
CA ALA A 49 -0.16 9.42 -4.96
C ALA A 49 -0.35 8.04 -4.30
N ALA A 50 -0.43 7.97 -2.97
CA ALA A 50 -0.74 6.73 -2.26
C ALA A 50 -2.13 6.19 -2.67
N TYR A 51 -3.14 7.06 -2.70
CA TYR A 51 -4.48 6.70 -3.14
C TYR A 51 -4.51 6.26 -4.61
N ALA A 52 -3.86 7.02 -5.50
CA ALA A 52 -3.77 6.66 -6.92
C ALA A 52 -3.09 5.29 -7.15
N VAL A 53 -2.11 4.93 -6.32
CA VAL A 53 -1.51 3.58 -6.34
C VAL A 53 -2.53 2.53 -5.90
N CYS A 54 -3.24 2.74 -4.78
CA CYS A 54 -4.29 1.82 -4.36
C CYS A 54 -5.38 1.63 -5.44
N GLU A 55 -5.86 2.70 -6.07
CA GLU A 55 -6.84 2.64 -7.16
C GLU A 55 -6.32 1.92 -8.40
N ARG A 56 -5.04 2.12 -8.74
CA ARG A 56 -4.40 1.41 -9.85
C ARG A 56 -4.26 -0.08 -9.55
N PHE A 57 -3.92 -0.45 -8.31
CA PHE A 57 -3.87 -1.85 -7.90
C PHE A 57 -5.25 -2.49 -7.90
N ASP A 58 -6.29 -1.77 -7.47
CA ASP A 58 -7.69 -2.19 -7.59
C ASP A 58 -8.10 -2.47 -9.05
N SER A 59 -7.79 -1.51 -9.92
CA SER A 59 -8.03 -1.61 -11.36
C SER A 59 -7.27 -2.79 -11.98
N ARG A 60 -6.04 -3.05 -11.51
CA ARG A 60 -5.27 -4.21 -11.95
C ARG A 60 -5.81 -5.51 -11.39
N ALA A 61 -6.31 -5.55 -10.16
CA ALA A 61 -6.92 -6.74 -9.58
C ALA A 61 -8.25 -7.09 -10.30
N SER A 62 -9.04 -6.08 -10.67
CA SER A 62 -10.26 -6.25 -11.47
C SER A 62 -9.97 -6.60 -12.94
N LEU A 63 -8.88 -6.08 -13.53
CA LEU A 63 -8.46 -6.43 -14.89
C LEU A 63 -7.70 -7.77 -14.98
N ALA A 64 -6.99 -8.17 -13.92
CA ALA A 64 -6.17 -9.38 -13.92
C ALA A 64 -7.00 -10.67 -13.77
N LEU A 65 -8.30 -10.60 -13.46
CA LEU A 65 -9.11 -11.77 -13.19
C LEU A 65 -10.61 -11.59 -13.53
N PRO A 66 -11.17 -12.41 -14.43
CA PRO A 66 -12.36 -13.20 -14.14
C PRO A 66 -11.88 -14.49 -13.46
N ARG A 67 -11.54 -14.45 -12.16
CA ARG A 67 -11.30 -15.68 -11.39
C ARG A 67 -12.63 -16.10 -10.81
N TRP A 68 -13.17 -17.15 -11.40
CA TRP A 68 -14.15 -18.04 -10.81
C TRP A 68 -13.96 -18.13 -9.28
N ARG A 69 -14.98 -17.68 -8.55
CA ARG A 69 -15.24 -18.14 -7.19
C ARG A 69 -15.58 -19.63 -7.29
N GLU A 70 -14.56 -20.47 -7.32
CA GLU A 70 -14.69 -21.81 -6.75
C GLU A 70 -14.27 -21.72 -5.28
N GLN A 71 -14.91 -22.58 -4.47
CA GLN A 71 -14.84 -22.75 -3.00
C GLN A 71 -15.97 -21.98 -2.26
N ALA A 72 -16.98 -22.63 -1.68
CA ALA A 72 -17.32 -24.04 -1.50
C ALA A 72 -18.82 -24.12 -1.13
#